data_AF-A0A919YCM8-F1
#
_entry.id   AF-A0A919YCM8-F1
#
_cell.length_a   1.000
_cell.length_b   1.000
_cell.length_c   1.000
_cell.angle_alpha   90.00
_cell.angle_beta   90.00
_cell.angle_gamma   90.00
#
_symmetry.space_group_name_H-M   'P 1'
#
loop_
_entity.id
_entity.type
_entity.pdbx_description
1 polymer ?
#
loop_
_entity_poly.entity_id
_entity_poly.type
_entity_poly.pdbx_seq_one_letter_code
_entity_poly.pdbx_strand_id
1 'polypeptide(L)'
;MDKRVSPFHRFIVFGLQQARSCIFPAVIFLTLAASKLLHIPFMPRYDFILLVCILAQVLMLLFMLETWDEFKVICMFHIIGLLLELYKVHMGSWAYPENAWSKVGGVPLYSGFMYASVASYICQAWRNLNLRIRNWPHAVWTVGISILIYLNFFTDHFVWDLRWWLTLLLFIIFFKTFVYFDVAGKTYRMPMVLSYVLIGFFSSIEFISFFGGPRKVFGISIEA
;
A
#
# COMPACT_ATOMS: atom_id res chain seq x y z
N MET A 1 -11.56 -31.59 -22.19
CA MET A 1 -12.89 -30.94 -22.11
C MET A 1 -12.73 -29.56 -21.51
N ASP A 2 -12.45 -28.56 -22.34
CA ASP A 2 -12.42 -27.15 -21.92
C ASP A 2 -13.86 -26.68 -21.74
N LYS A 3 -14.36 -26.69 -20.48
CA LYS A 3 -15.64 -26.04 -20.17
C LYS A 3 -15.43 -24.56 -20.48
N ARG A 4 -16.05 -24.04 -21.55
CA ARG A 4 -15.98 -22.62 -21.92
C ARG A 4 -16.40 -21.74 -20.73
N VAL A 5 -15.42 -21.33 -19.94
CA VAL A 5 -15.63 -20.45 -18.79
C VAL A 5 -16.01 -19.07 -19.33
N SER A 6 -17.20 -18.60 -18.98
CA SER A 6 -17.74 -17.34 -19.48
C SER A 6 -16.86 -16.14 -19.07
N PRO A 7 -16.80 -15.06 -19.89
CA PRO A 7 -16.07 -13.85 -19.52
C PRO A 7 -16.51 -13.26 -18.18
N PHE A 8 -17.81 -13.29 -17.89
CA PHE A 8 -18.37 -12.84 -16.61
C PHE A 8 -17.85 -13.65 -15.43
N HIS A 9 -17.81 -14.99 -15.54
CA HIS A 9 -17.24 -15.83 -14.49
C HIS A 9 -15.76 -15.49 -14.25
N ARG A 10 -14.96 -15.28 -15.31
CA ARG A 10 -13.56 -14.89 -15.17
C ARG A 10 -13.41 -13.54 -14.47
N PHE A 11 -14.26 -12.58 -14.79
CA PHE A 11 -14.30 -11.28 -14.11
C PHE A 11 -14.58 -11.43 -12.60
N ILE A 12 -15.58 -12.22 -12.22
CA ILE A 12 -15.88 -12.51 -10.81
C ILE A 12 -14.71 -13.21 -10.12
N VAL A 13 -14.10 -14.22 -10.75
CA VAL A 13 -12.93 -14.92 -10.20
C VAL A 13 -11.74 -13.98 -10.01
N PHE A 14 -11.49 -13.08 -10.96
CA PHE A 14 -10.47 -12.05 -10.82
C PHE A 14 -10.78 -11.13 -9.64
N GLY A 15 -12.00 -10.62 -9.55
CA GLY A 15 -12.44 -9.77 -8.44
C GLY A 15 -12.30 -10.45 -7.07
N LEU A 16 -12.64 -11.73 -6.97
CA LEU A 16 -12.49 -12.50 -5.73
C LEU A 16 -11.01 -12.71 -5.35
N GLN A 17 -10.13 -12.95 -6.32
CA GLN A 17 -8.69 -13.05 -6.05
C GLN A 17 -8.09 -11.71 -5.61
N GLN A 18 -8.54 -10.60 -6.20
CA GLN A 18 -8.17 -9.27 -5.75
C GLN A 18 -8.67 -9.00 -4.34
N ALA A 19 -9.95 -9.28 -4.06
CA ALA A 19 -10.54 -9.12 -2.73
C ALA A 19 -9.80 -9.95 -1.66
N ARG A 20 -9.42 -11.20 -1.98
CA ARG A 20 -8.59 -12.04 -1.11
C ARG A 20 -7.21 -11.43 -0.87
N SER A 21 -6.62 -10.82 -1.88
CA SER A 21 -5.31 -10.16 -1.74
C SER A 21 -5.39 -8.89 -0.89
N CYS A 22 -6.57 -8.28 -0.78
CA CYS A 22 -6.83 -7.09 0.02
C CYS A 22 -7.26 -7.38 1.47
N ILE A 23 -7.22 -8.63 1.96
CA ILE A 23 -7.69 -8.95 3.33
C ILE A 23 -6.99 -8.07 4.37
N PHE A 24 -5.66 -7.95 4.33
CA PHE A 24 -4.93 -7.17 5.32
C PHE A 24 -5.23 -5.66 5.25
N PRO A 25 -5.10 -4.99 4.07
CA PRO A 25 -5.55 -3.60 3.93
C PRO A 25 -7.00 -3.38 4.36
N ALA A 26 -7.92 -4.27 3.97
CA ALA A 26 -9.33 -4.15 4.30
C ALA A 26 -9.56 -4.16 5.82
N VAL A 27 -8.88 -5.05 6.55
CA VAL A 27 -8.94 -5.05 8.02
C VAL A 27 -8.47 -3.71 8.60
N ILE A 28 -7.37 -3.16 8.08
CA ILE A 28 -6.84 -1.88 8.55
C ILE A 28 -7.82 -0.73 8.28
N PHE A 29 -8.33 -0.60 7.05
CA PHE A 29 -9.28 0.47 6.70
C PHE A 29 -10.60 0.35 7.45
N LEU A 30 -11.13 -0.87 7.60
CA LEU A 30 -12.32 -1.10 8.41
C LEU A 30 -12.08 -0.77 9.88
N THR A 31 -10.90 -1.08 10.41
CA THR A 31 -10.53 -0.73 11.79
C THR A 31 -10.40 0.78 11.95
N LEU A 32 -9.78 1.48 11.00
CA LEU A 32 -9.73 2.94 10.99
C LEU A 32 -11.13 3.54 10.97
N ALA A 33 -12.04 3.01 10.16
CA ALA A 33 -13.43 3.46 10.09
C ALA A 33 -14.17 3.21 11.42
N ALA A 34 -14.11 1.98 11.92
CA ALA A 34 -14.77 1.55 13.14
C ALA A 34 -14.23 2.29 14.37
N SER A 35 -12.93 2.56 14.43
CA SER A 35 -12.30 3.28 15.54
C SER A 35 -12.77 4.72 15.69
N LYS A 36 -13.40 5.32 14.65
CA LYS A 36 -14.05 6.63 14.77
C LYS A 36 -15.37 6.55 15.55
N LEU A 37 -16.00 5.38 15.59
CA LEU A 37 -17.29 5.13 16.23
C LEU A 37 -17.15 4.40 17.57
N LEU A 38 -16.05 3.65 17.75
CA LEU A 38 -15.78 2.86 18.93
C LEU A 38 -14.92 3.65 19.92
N HIS A 39 -15.46 3.89 21.11
CA HIS A 39 -14.68 4.37 22.26
C HIS A 39 -14.39 3.18 23.17
N ILE A 40 -13.11 2.82 23.32
CA ILE A 40 -12.68 1.78 24.26
C ILE A 40 -12.14 2.46 25.51
N PRO A 41 -12.78 2.27 26.68
CA PRO A 41 -12.31 2.85 27.93
C PRO A 41 -10.85 2.46 28.20
N PHE A 42 -10.04 3.44 28.62
CA PHE A 42 -8.64 3.25 29.03
C PHE A 42 -7.67 2.78 27.94
N MET A 43 -8.08 2.71 26.67
CA MET A 43 -7.19 2.35 25.56
C MET A 43 -7.21 3.46 24.50
N PRO A 44 -6.07 4.12 24.20
CA PRO A 44 -6.02 5.11 23.15
C PRO A 44 -6.34 4.48 21.78
N ARG A 45 -6.99 5.26 20.91
CA ARG A 45 -7.48 4.77 19.60
C ARG A 45 -6.37 4.16 18.74
N TYR A 46 -5.20 4.79 18.74
CA TYR A 46 -4.03 4.33 17.97
C TYR A 46 -3.47 2.99 18.46
N ASP A 47 -3.48 2.75 19.78
CA ASP A 47 -3.06 1.46 20.35
C ASP A 47 -4.08 0.35 20.04
N PHE A 48 -5.38 0.67 20.04
CA PHE A 48 -6.41 -0.27 19.58
C PHE A 48 -6.20 -0.66 18.12
N ILE A 49 -5.95 0.30 17.23
CA ILE A 49 -5.67 0.02 15.81
C ILE A 49 -4.41 -0.85 15.68
N LEU A 50 -3.35 -0.52 16.42
CA LEU A 50 -2.13 -1.33 16.43
C LEU A 50 -2.41 -2.78 16.84
N LEU A 51 -3.18 -2.99 17.91
CA LEU A 51 -3.54 -4.32 18.39
C LEU A 51 -4.28 -5.12 17.32
N VAL A 52 -5.22 -4.51 16.61
CA VAL A 52 -5.93 -5.16 15.50
C VAL A 52 -4.99 -5.47 14.33
N CYS A 53 -4.07 -4.57 13.98
CA CYS A 53 -3.05 -4.83 12.95
C CYS A 53 -2.18 -6.04 13.31
N ILE A 54 -1.68 -6.10 14.54
CA ILE A 54 -0.87 -7.23 15.03
C ILE A 54 -1.69 -8.52 15.01
N LEU A 55 -2.92 -8.48 15.53
CA LEU A 55 -3.80 -9.64 15.53
C LEU A 55 -4.08 -10.15 14.11
N ALA A 56 -4.42 -9.25 13.19
CA ALA A 56 -4.67 -9.61 11.80
C ALA A 56 -3.42 -10.20 11.13
N GLN A 57 -2.25 -9.62 11.37
CA GLN A 57 -0.99 -10.14 10.86
C GLN A 57 -0.70 -11.57 11.38
N VAL A 58 -0.91 -11.79 12.67
CA VAL A 58 -0.73 -13.11 13.30
C VAL A 58 -1.74 -14.11 12.73
N LEU A 59 -3.03 -13.73 12.63
CA LEU A 59 -4.07 -14.60 12.09
C LEU A 59 -3.81 -14.97 10.63
N MET A 60 -3.30 -14.06 9.81
CA MET A 60 -2.95 -14.36 8.42
C MET A 60 -1.83 -15.39 8.30
N LEU A 61 -0.86 -15.37 9.20
CA LEU A 61 0.16 -16.43 9.27
C LEU A 61 -0.41 -17.75 9.81
N LEU A 62 -1.22 -17.70 10.88
CA LEU A 62 -1.80 -18.88 11.50
C LEU A 62 -2.74 -19.63 10.55
N PHE A 63 -3.56 -18.90 9.78
CA PHE A 63 -4.45 -19.47 8.76
C PHE A 63 -3.74 -19.76 7.44
N MET A 64 -2.41 -19.61 7.39
CA MET A 64 -1.59 -19.84 6.19
C MET A 64 -2.06 -19.03 4.98
N LEU A 65 -2.67 -17.87 5.24
CA LEU A 65 -2.95 -16.87 4.20
C LEU A 65 -1.68 -16.16 3.77
N GLU A 66 -0.66 -16.12 4.62
CA GLU A 66 0.68 -15.59 4.31
C GLU A 66 1.76 -16.63 4.63
N THR A 67 2.86 -16.57 3.88
CA THR A 67 4.05 -17.38 4.16
C THR A 67 5.02 -16.60 5.06
N TRP A 68 5.96 -17.31 5.67
CA TRP A 68 7.04 -16.69 6.45
C TRP A 68 7.91 -15.74 5.63
N ASP A 69 8.11 -16.01 4.34
CA ASP A 69 8.90 -15.12 3.49
C ASP A 69 8.13 -13.85 3.14
N GLU A 70 6.81 -13.95 2.93
CA GLU A 70 5.94 -12.77 2.79
C GLU A 70 5.94 -11.95 4.07
N PHE A 71 5.84 -12.60 5.23
CA PHE A 71 5.90 -11.92 6.52
C PHE A 71 7.20 -11.13 6.72
N LYS A 72 8.36 -11.68 6.34
CA LYS A 72 9.64 -10.94 6.41
C LYS A 72 9.60 -9.67 5.56
N VAL A 73 9.03 -9.75 4.35
CA VAL A 73 8.85 -8.58 3.47
C VAL A 73 7.90 -7.57 4.12
N ILE A 74 6.80 -8.02 4.70
CA ILE A 74 5.84 -7.17 5.41
C ILE A 74 6.50 -6.46 6.61
N CYS A 75 7.31 -7.17 7.41
CA CYS A 75 8.08 -6.57 8.49
C CYS A 75 9.07 -5.50 7.98
N MET A 76 9.75 -5.76 6.87
CA MET A 76 10.65 -4.79 6.25
C MET A 76 9.90 -3.52 5.83
N PHE A 77 8.74 -3.67 5.19
CA PHE A 77 7.90 -2.52 4.80
C PHE A 77 7.30 -1.79 6.00
N HIS A 78 7.00 -2.49 7.09
CA HIS A 78 6.59 -1.86 8.35
C HIS A 78 7.69 -0.93 8.89
N ILE A 79 8.93 -1.43 8.94
CA ILE A 79 10.08 -0.64 9.41
C ILE A 79 10.34 0.55 8.49
N ILE A 80 10.41 0.32 7.17
CA ILE A 80 10.63 1.40 6.20
C ILE A 80 9.51 2.45 6.31
N GLY A 81 8.25 2.02 6.37
CA GLY A 81 7.10 2.90 6.54
C GLY A 81 7.19 3.76 7.80
N LEU A 82 7.54 3.16 8.94
CA LEU A 82 7.75 3.92 10.18
C LEU A 82 8.88 4.94 10.06
N LEU A 83 9.99 4.60 9.41
CA LEU A 83 11.10 5.54 9.20
C LEU A 83 10.68 6.73 8.33
N LEU A 84 9.89 6.50 7.28
CA LEU A 84 9.35 7.55 6.42
C LEU A 84 8.41 8.48 7.19
N GLU A 85 7.53 7.92 8.02
CA GLU A 85 6.62 8.68 8.89
C GLU A 85 7.37 9.48 9.94
N LEU A 86 8.36 8.88 10.61
CA LEU A 86 9.21 9.55 11.60
C LEU A 86 9.92 10.76 11.00
N TYR A 87 10.49 10.60 9.81
CA TYR A 87 11.12 11.69 9.10
C TYR A 87 10.13 12.81 8.77
N LYS A 88 8.96 12.50 8.22
CA LYS A 88 7.98 13.52 7.81
C LYS A 88 7.31 14.21 8.99
N VAL A 89 7.07 13.51 10.10
CA VAL A 89 6.62 14.13 11.35
C VAL A 89 7.71 15.03 11.92
N HIS A 90 8.97 14.61 11.91
CA HIS A 90 10.09 15.44 12.36
C HIS A 90 10.26 16.73 11.52
N MET A 91 10.01 16.66 10.22
CA MET A 91 10.00 17.82 9.31
C MET A 91 8.73 18.67 9.40
N GLY A 92 7.78 18.34 10.30
CA GLY A 92 6.53 19.08 10.46
C GLY A 92 5.57 18.96 9.28
N SER A 93 5.74 17.95 8.41
CA SER A 93 4.88 17.77 7.22
C SER A 93 3.46 17.35 7.60
N TRP A 94 3.31 16.59 8.69
CA TRP A 94 2.04 16.25 9.33
C TRP A 94 2.28 15.81 10.78
N ALA A 95 1.19 15.60 11.51
CA ALA A 95 1.24 15.15 12.90
C ALA A 95 0.15 14.11 13.18
N TYR A 96 0.39 13.27 14.18
CA TYR A 96 -0.62 12.37 14.75
C TYR A 96 -1.10 12.97 16.08
N PRO A 97 -2.25 13.67 16.12
CA PRO A 97 -2.65 14.47 17.29
C PRO A 97 -3.11 13.63 18.48
N GLU A 98 -3.77 12.49 18.24
CA GLU A 98 -4.33 11.67 19.31
C GLU A 98 -3.23 10.97 20.14
N ASN A 99 -3.46 10.81 21.44
CA ASN A 99 -2.53 10.10 22.32
C ASN A 99 -2.39 8.62 21.94
N ALA A 100 -1.23 8.04 22.23
CA ALA A 100 -1.01 6.59 22.20
C ALA A 100 0.12 6.22 23.15
N TRP A 101 0.12 5.00 23.67
CA TRP A 101 1.25 4.43 24.40
C TRP A 101 2.36 4.03 23.44
N SER A 102 1.99 3.44 22.30
CA SER A 102 2.90 2.96 21.27
C SER A 102 3.28 4.06 20.27
N LYS A 103 3.77 5.21 20.75
CA LYS A 103 4.32 6.27 19.91
C LYS A 103 5.83 6.36 20.04
N VAL A 104 6.51 6.52 18.91
CA VAL A 104 7.94 6.81 18.84
C VAL A 104 8.09 8.09 18.02
N GLY A 105 8.77 9.11 18.55
CA GLY A 105 8.99 10.38 17.81
C GLY A 105 7.69 11.05 17.32
N GLY A 106 6.57 10.89 18.04
CA GLY A 106 5.27 11.41 17.64
C GLY A 106 4.48 10.53 16.67
N VAL A 107 5.07 9.44 16.17
CA VAL A 107 4.48 8.52 15.21
C VAL A 107 3.95 7.27 15.92
N PRO A 108 2.67 6.89 15.75
CA PRO A 108 2.13 5.67 16.31
C PRO A 108 2.61 4.45 15.52
N LEU A 109 2.96 3.35 16.18
CA LEU A 109 3.50 2.16 15.51
C LEU A 109 2.55 1.55 14.47
N TYR A 110 1.23 1.77 14.56
CA TYR A 110 0.30 1.24 13.56
C TYR A 110 0.51 1.87 12.17
N SER A 111 1.08 3.08 12.06
CA SER A 111 1.28 3.75 10.77
C SER A 111 2.19 2.93 9.84
N GLY A 112 3.18 2.23 10.39
CA GLY A 112 4.01 1.28 9.65
C GLY A 112 3.20 0.17 8.99
N PHE A 113 2.12 -0.28 9.63
CA PHE A 113 1.23 -1.30 9.05
C PHE A 113 0.48 -0.80 7.83
N MET A 114 0.27 0.52 7.66
CA MET A 114 -0.31 1.07 6.43
C MET A 114 0.57 0.74 5.22
N TYR A 115 1.90 0.88 5.36
CA TYR A 115 2.88 0.52 4.33
C TYR A 115 3.03 -1.00 4.18
N ALA A 116 3.07 -1.71 5.31
CA ALA A 116 3.13 -3.16 5.35
C ALA A 116 1.93 -3.81 4.62
N SER A 117 0.76 -3.18 4.66
CA SER A 117 -0.44 -3.64 3.97
C SER A 117 -0.31 -3.64 2.44
N VAL A 118 0.43 -2.67 1.88
CA VAL A 118 0.73 -2.63 0.45
C VAL A 118 1.63 -3.81 0.08
N ALA A 119 2.63 -4.11 0.91
CA ALA A 119 3.51 -5.27 0.69
C ALA A 119 2.74 -6.59 0.77
N SER A 120 1.90 -6.76 1.79
CA SER A 120 1.00 -7.92 1.92
C SER A 120 0.13 -8.09 0.68
N TYR A 121 -0.53 -7.02 0.22
CA TYR A 121 -1.33 -7.06 -1.00
C TYR A 121 -0.50 -7.47 -2.23
N ILE A 122 0.68 -6.89 -2.42
CA ILE A 122 1.54 -7.23 -3.58
C ILE A 122 1.94 -8.70 -3.54
N CYS A 123 2.39 -9.21 -2.39
CA CYS A 123 2.75 -10.61 -2.20
C CYS A 123 1.56 -11.55 -2.50
N GLN A 124 0.41 -11.26 -1.89
CA GLN A 124 -0.83 -12.02 -2.09
C GLN A 124 -1.27 -11.99 -3.55
N ALA A 125 -1.30 -10.82 -4.19
CA ALA A 125 -1.69 -10.67 -5.57
C ALA A 125 -0.73 -11.43 -6.49
N TRP A 126 0.58 -11.38 -6.20
CA TRP A 126 1.59 -12.12 -6.96
C TRP A 126 1.34 -13.62 -6.96
N ARG A 127 1.06 -14.18 -5.77
CA ARG A 127 0.79 -15.60 -5.62
C ARG A 127 -0.58 -16.00 -6.17
N ASN A 128 -1.63 -15.28 -5.80
CA ASN A 128 -3.01 -15.63 -6.15
C ASN A 128 -3.22 -15.58 -7.67
N LEU A 129 -2.74 -14.51 -8.32
CA LEU A 129 -2.91 -14.29 -9.75
C LEU A 129 -1.75 -14.82 -10.60
N ASN A 130 -0.75 -15.47 -9.99
CA ASN A 130 0.45 -15.96 -10.64
C ASN A 130 1.10 -14.90 -11.54
N LEU A 131 1.40 -13.74 -10.95
CA LEU A 131 1.89 -12.58 -11.69
C LEU A 131 3.26 -12.87 -12.30
N ARG A 132 3.43 -12.51 -13.57
CA ARG A 132 4.69 -12.63 -14.31
C ARG A 132 4.98 -11.32 -15.02
N ILE A 133 6.11 -10.71 -14.73
CA ILE A 133 6.51 -9.48 -15.40
C ILE A 133 7.43 -9.82 -16.58
N ARG A 134 7.16 -9.22 -17.75
CA ARG A 134 7.99 -9.32 -18.94
C ARG A 134 8.52 -7.95 -19.33
N ASN A 135 9.71 -7.94 -19.95
CA ASN A 135 10.44 -6.73 -20.32
C ASN A 135 10.68 -5.83 -19.10
N TRP A 136 11.17 -6.41 -18.01
CA TRP A 136 11.63 -5.63 -16.87
C TRP A 136 12.81 -4.75 -17.30
N PRO A 137 12.81 -3.45 -16.98
CA PRO A 137 13.91 -2.56 -17.38
C PRO A 137 15.23 -2.98 -16.73
N HIS A 138 16.35 -2.56 -17.32
CA HIS A 138 17.67 -2.88 -16.76
C HIS A 138 17.79 -2.39 -15.31
N ALA A 139 18.46 -3.17 -14.46
CA ALA A 139 18.52 -2.92 -13.02
C ALA A 139 19.03 -1.52 -12.66
N VAL A 140 19.97 -0.97 -13.45
CA VAL A 140 20.47 0.40 -13.28
C VAL A 140 19.35 1.44 -13.36
N TRP A 141 18.40 1.29 -14.29
CA TRP A 141 17.27 2.20 -14.42
C TRP A 141 16.29 2.05 -13.26
N THR A 142 15.96 0.81 -12.87
CA THR A 142 14.98 0.55 -11.80
C THR A 142 15.50 0.90 -10.41
N VAL A 143 16.77 0.58 -10.13
CA VAL A 143 17.44 0.97 -8.88
C VAL A 143 17.69 2.48 -8.86
N GLY A 144 18.16 3.05 -9.97
CA GLY A 144 18.40 4.48 -10.10
C GLY A 144 17.15 5.32 -9.86
N ILE A 145 16.02 4.99 -10.51
CA ILE A 145 14.77 5.71 -10.29
C ILE A 145 14.26 5.55 -8.85
N SER A 146 14.42 4.36 -8.26
CA SER A 146 14.05 4.13 -6.85
C SER A 146 14.86 5.02 -5.92
N ILE A 147 16.18 5.06 -6.08
CA ILE A 147 17.08 5.94 -5.30
C ILE A 147 16.67 7.40 -5.47
N LEU A 148 16.40 7.85 -6.70
CA LEU A 148 15.99 9.24 -6.95
C LEU A 148 14.65 9.59 -6.28
N ILE A 149 13.69 8.66 -6.25
CA ILE A 149 12.41 8.85 -5.56
C ILE A 149 12.62 8.96 -4.05
N TYR A 150 13.42 8.06 -3.45
CA TYR A 150 13.70 8.13 -2.01
C TYR A 150 14.50 9.38 -1.65
N LEU A 151 15.53 9.72 -2.42
CA LEU A 151 16.28 10.96 -2.21
C LEU A 151 15.36 12.18 -2.28
N ASN A 152 14.53 12.28 -3.32
CA ASN A 152 13.60 13.41 -3.43
C ASN A 152 12.60 13.44 -2.27
N PHE A 153 12.12 12.28 -1.78
CA PHE A 153 11.24 12.21 -0.60
C PHE A 153 11.90 12.75 0.69
N PHE A 154 13.22 12.59 0.83
CA PHE A 154 14.00 13.09 1.99
C PHE A 154 14.62 14.48 1.76
N THR A 155 14.60 15.00 0.54
CA THR A 155 15.19 16.31 0.22
C THR A 155 14.18 17.32 -0.29
N ASP A 156 12.91 16.97 -0.51
CA ASP A 156 11.86 17.88 -1.00
C ASP A 156 11.61 19.06 -0.05
N HIS A 157 11.99 18.93 1.23
CA HIS A 157 11.94 20.05 2.16
C HIS A 157 13.03 21.10 1.90
N PHE A 158 14.15 20.69 1.30
CA PHE A 158 15.33 21.54 1.09
C PHE A 158 15.53 21.93 -0.38
N VAL A 159 15.03 21.10 -1.30
CA VAL A 159 15.20 21.20 -2.76
C VAL A 159 13.81 21.19 -3.41
N TRP A 160 13.73 21.49 -4.70
CA TRP A 160 12.48 21.38 -5.44
C TRP A 160 11.86 19.97 -5.38
N ASP A 161 10.54 19.96 -5.26
CA ASP A 161 9.72 18.76 -5.38
C ASP A 161 9.71 18.28 -6.84
N LEU A 162 10.35 17.13 -7.08
CA LEU A 162 10.51 16.55 -8.42
C LEU A 162 9.52 15.40 -8.67
N ARG A 163 8.51 15.21 -7.81
CA ARG A 163 7.59 14.06 -7.88
C ARG A 163 6.96 13.87 -9.25
N TRP A 164 6.54 14.96 -9.91
CA TRP A 164 5.93 14.89 -11.25
C TRP A 164 6.91 14.48 -12.34
N TRP A 165 8.15 14.98 -12.29
CA TRP A 165 9.22 14.60 -13.22
C TRP A 165 9.65 13.15 -13.02
N LEU A 166 9.80 12.72 -11.77
CA LEU A 166 10.12 11.34 -11.41
C LEU A 166 8.98 10.38 -11.79
N THR A 167 7.73 10.82 -11.64
CA THR A 167 6.55 10.08 -12.11
C THR A 167 6.63 9.91 -13.63
N LEU A 168 6.81 10.98 -14.41
CA LEU A 168 6.97 10.88 -15.86
C LEU A 168 8.11 9.94 -16.25
N LEU A 169 9.23 10.00 -15.54
CA LEU A 169 10.37 9.11 -15.78
C LEU A 169 10.04 7.65 -15.49
N LEU A 170 9.26 7.34 -14.44
CA LEU A 170 8.72 5.98 -14.21
C LEU A 170 7.88 5.51 -15.39
N PHE A 171 7.00 6.36 -15.93
CA PHE A 171 6.19 6.03 -17.11
C PHE A 171 7.08 5.67 -18.30
N ILE A 172 8.13 6.43 -18.55
CA ILE A 172 9.08 6.20 -19.65
C ILE A 172 9.83 4.87 -19.44
N ILE A 173 10.39 4.66 -18.24
CA ILE A 173 11.20 3.47 -17.92
C ILE A 173 10.38 2.19 -18.06
N PHE A 174 9.14 2.18 -17.54
CA PHE A 174 8.28 1.01 -17.51
C PHE A 174 7.31 0.91 -18.70
N PHE A 175 7.40 1.79 -19.70
CA PHE A 175 6.47 1.84 -20.83
C PHE A 175 6.37 0.52 -21.60
N LYS A 176 7.49 -0.21 -21.72
CA LYS A 176 7.58 -1.48 -22.44
C LYS A 176 7.34 -2.70 -21.54
N THR A 177 7.10 -2.50 -20.25
CA THR A 177 6.94 -3.56 -19.26
C THR A 177 5.48 -4.03 -19.20
N PHE A 178 5.28 -5.35 -19.20
CA PHE A 178 3.95 -5.96 -19.17
C PHE A 178 3.83 -6.93 -17.99
N VAL A 179 2.69 -6.87 -17.32
CA VAL A 179 2.29 -7.82 -16.28
C VAL A 179 1.34 -8.83 -16.89
N TYR A 180 1.68 -10.10 -16.75
CA TYR A 180 0.85 -11.25 -17.11
C TYR A 180 0.25 -11.84 -15.84
N PHE A 181 -1.00 -12.26 -15.90
CA PHE A 181 -1.72 -12.81 -14.76
C PHE A 181 -2.74 -13.86 -15.21
N ASP A 182 -2.98 -14.86 -14.37
CA ASP A 182 -3.83 -16.00 -14.70
C ASP A 182 -5.19 -15.90 -14.00
N VAL A 183 -6.26 -16.09 -14.76
CA VAL A 183 -7.64 -16.05 -14.26
C VAL A 183 -8.43 -17.21 -14.83
N ALA A 184 -8.83 -18.15 -13.95
CA ALA A 184 -9.59 -19.35 -14.30
C ALA A 184 -9.00 -20.08 -15.52
N GLY A 185 -7.69 -20.33 -15.50
CA GLY A 185 -6.97 -21.05 -16.56
C GLY A 185 -6.67 -20.28 -17.84
N LYS A 186 -6.94 -18.97 -17.91
CA LYS A 186 -6.53 -18.11 -19.04
C LYS A 186 -5.57 -17.03 -18.56
N THR A 187 -4.48 -16.85 -19.30
CA THR A 187 -3.52 -15.77 -19.07
C THR A 187 -3.99 -14.48 -19.75
N TYR A 188 -3.98 -13.40 -18.98
CA TYR A 188 -4.20 -12.04 -19.41
C TYR A 188 -2.90 -11.24 -19.32
N ARG A 189 -2.85 -10.09 -19.99
CA ARG A 189 -1.72 -9.16 -19.91
C ARG A 189 -2.21 -7.72 -19.79
N MET A 190 -1.48 -6.91 -19.04
CA MET A 190 -1.69 -5.47 -18.93
C MET A 190 -0.34 -4.74 -19.01
N PRO A 191 -0.26 -3.59 -19.70
CA PRO A 191 0.90 -2.71 -19.58
C PRO A 191 1.08 -2.27 -18.12
N MET A 192 2.30 -2.32 -17.58
CA MET A 192 2.56 -1.98 -16.18
C MET A 192 2.19 -0.52 -15.89
N VAL A 193 2.45 0.36 -16.87
CA VAL A 193 2.03 1.76 -16.84
C VAL A 193 0.53 1.91 -16.60
N LEU A 194 -0.30 1.11 -17.28
CA LEU A 194 -1.76 1.15 -17.08
C LEU A 194 -2.12 0.75 -15.65
N SER A 195 -1.46 -0.26 -15.10
CA SER A 195 -1.65 -0.68 -13.71
C SER A 195 -1.33 0.44 -12.72
N TYR A 196 -0.22 1.18 -12.91
CA TYR A 196 0.11 2.33 -12.07
C TYR A 196 -0.94 3.43 -12.13
N VAL A 197 -1.43 3.75 -13.34
CA VAL A 197 -2.50 4.75 -13.52
C VAL A 197 -3.77 4.32 -12.79
N LEU A 198 -4.18 3.06 -12.94
CA LEU A 198 -5.38 2.54 -12.29
C LEU A 198 -5.24 2.54 -10.76
N ILE A 199 -4.10 2.12 -10.23
CA ILE A 199 -3.83 2.14 -8.79
C ILE A 199 -3.92 3.59 -8.27
N GLY A 200 -3.22 4.53 -8.90
CA GLY A 200 -3.27 5.95 -8.49
C GLY A 200 -4.68 6.54 -8.57
N PHE A 201 -5.42 6.23 -9.64
CA PHE A 201 -6.80 6.68 -9.83
C PHE A 201 -7.73 6.16 -8.73
N PHE A 202 -7.74 4.85 -8.47
CA PHE A 202 -8.63 4.28 -7.45
C PHE A 202 -8.23 4.69 -6.02
N SER A 203 -6.94 4.71 -5.69
CA SER A 203 -6.47 5.21 -4.39
C SER A 203 -6.88 6.66 -4.15
N SER A 204 -6.89 7.50 -5.21
CA SER A 204 -7.32 8.90 -5.09
C SER A 204 -8.81 9.03 -4.77
N ILE A 205 -9.66 8.20 -5.39
CA ILE A 205 -11.10 8.17 -5.13
C ILE A 205 -11.35 7.73 -3.69
N GLU A 206 -10.73 6.65 -3.26
CA GLU A 206 -10.85 6.13 -1.90
C GLU A 206 -10.45 7.19 -0.87
N PHE A 207 -9.32 7.86 -1.08
CA PHE A 207 -8.86 8.93 -0.21
C PHE A 207 -9.90 10.05 -0.09
N ILE A 208 -10.44 10.51 -1.22
CA ILE A 208 -11.48 11.55 -1.25
C ILE A 208 -12.74 11.08 -0.50
N SER A 209 -13.18 9.85 -0.70
CA SER A 209 -14.37 9.30 -0.04
C SER A 209 -14.20 9.14 1.47
N PHE A 210 -13.04 8.69 1.94
CA PHE A 210 -12.81 8.38 3.35
C PHE A 210 -12.43 9.61 4.19
N PHE A 211 -11.70 10.56 3.58
CA PHE A 211 -11.18 11.75 4.25
C PHE A 211 -11.88 13.05 3.83
N GLY A 212 -12.91 12.98 2.98
CA GLY A 212 -13.79 14.11 2.67
C GLY A 212 -13.22 15.12 1.67
N GLY A 213 -12.53 14.62 0.64
CA GLY A 213 -11.93 15.43 -0.44
C GLY A 213 -10.51 15.90 -0.14
N PRO A 214 -9.87 16.63 -1.08
CA PRO A 214 -8.50 17.10 -0.93
C PRO A 214 -8.44 18.26 0.07
N ARG A 215 -8.57 17.96 1.36
CA ARG A 215 -8.02 18.80 2.41
C ARG A 215 -6.55 18.44 2.58
N LYS A 216 -5.76 19.00 1.65
CA LYS A 216 -4.30 19.23 1.73
C LYS A 216 -3.40 17.98 1.71
N VAL A 217 -3.35 17.30 0.56
CA VAL A 217 -2.26 16.33 0.23
C VAL A 217 -1.02 17.04 -0.36
N PHE A 218 -1.04 18.37 -0.46
CA PHE A 218 0.01 19.20 -1.07
C PHE A 218 0.50 20.34 -0.16
N GLY A 219 0.75 20.03 1.13
CA GLY A 219 1.57 20.88 2.00
C GLY A 219 0.87 21.97 2.82
N ILE A 220 -0.25 21.69 3.51
CA ILE A 220 -0.77 22.60 4.56
C ILE A 220 -1.47 21.79 5.68
N SER A 221 -1.26 22.21 6.93
CA SER A 221 -1.83 21.91 8.26
C SER A 221 -2.82 20.76 8.46
N ILE A 222 -2.40 19.78 9.27
CA ILE A 222 -3.26 19.08 10.22
C ILE A 222 -3.40 19.99 11.45
N GLU A 223 -4.51 20.74 11.51
CA GLU A 223 -5.01 21.33 12.76
C GLU A 223 -6.45 20.85 12.97
N ALA A 224 -6.61 19.92 13.91
CA ALA A 224 -7.50 20.02 15.06
C ALA A 224 -7.07 18.93 16.06
#